data_AF-A0A0B8Q8V0-F1
#
_entry.id   AF-A0A0B8Q8V0-F1
#
_cell.length_a   1.000
_cell.length_b   1.000
_cell.length_c   1.000
_cell.angle_alpha   90.00
_cell.angle_beta   90.00
_cell.angle_gamma   90.00
#
_symmetry.space_group_name_H-M   'P 1'
#
loop_
_entity.id
_entity.type
_entity.pdbx_description
1 polymer ?
#
loop_
_entity_poly.entity_id
_entity_poly.type
_entity_poly.pdbx_seq_one_letter_code
_entity_poly.pdbx_strand_id
1 'polypeptide(L)'
;MGLIYVNPQGVDGQPDPAKTAHDVRVTFARMAMNDEETVALTAGGHTVGKAHGNGNADELGPEPEGGDIHDQGFGWLNKKSRGVGNQSVTSALRAHGRQNRPNGITATLTSS
;
A
#
# COMPACT_ATOMS: atom_id res chain seq x y z
N MET A 1 13.49 -3.51 3.93
CA MET A 1 13.17 -4.85 3.40
C MET A 1 11.81 -5.26 3.99
N GLY A 2 10.89 -5.76 3.18
CA GLY A 2 9.50 -6.06 3.60
C GLY A 2 8.41 -5.67 2.60
N LEU A 3 8.77 -5.07 1.45
CA LEU A 3 7.84 -4.81 0.35
C LEU A 3 7.69 -6.04 -0.54
N ILE A 4 6.52 -6.16 -1.19
CA ILE A 4 6.26 -7.25 -2.14
C ILE A 4 6.98 -7.00 -3.47
N TYR A 5 6.77 -5.85 -4.12
CA TYR A 5 7.41 -5.47 -5.39
C TYR A 5 8.16 -4.15 -5.29
N VAL A 6 7.40 -3.05 -5.22
CA VAL A 6 7.92 -1.67 -5.24
C VAL A 6 7.34 -0.84 -4.11
N ASN A 7 7.97 0.30 -3.82
CA ASN A 7 7.40 1.28 -2.90
C ASN A 7 6.23 2.02 -3.59
N PRO A 8 5.00 1.97 -3.03
CA PRO A 8 3.85 2.64 -3.64
C PRO A 8 3.93 4.18 -3.64
N GLN A 9 4.88 4.77 -2.90
CA GLN A 9 5.17 6.21 -2.93
C GLN A 9 6.22 6.60 -3.98
N GLY A 10 6.78 5.61 -4.69
CA GLY A 10 7.83 5.76 -5.68
C GLY A 10 9.23 5.45 -5.13
N VAL A 11 10.22 5.51 -6.02
CA VAL A 11 11.61 5.10 -5.75
C VAL A 11 12.17 5.87 -4.56
N ASP A 12 12.59 5.16 -3.51
CA ASP A 12 13.05 5.75 -2.24
C ASP A 12 12.07 6.76 -1.62
N GLY A 13 10.77 6.60 -1.88
CA GLY A 13 9.70 7.49 -1.41
C GLY A 13 9.53 8.76 -2.26
N GLN A 14 10.20 8.86 -3.42
CA GLN A 14 10.07 9.97 -4.36
C GLN A 14 9.02 9.66 -5.43
N PRO A 15 7.96 10.47 -5.57
CA PRO A 15 6.84 10.20 -6.47
C PRO A 15 7.18 10.56 -7.93
N ASP A 16 8.09 9.80 -8.54
CA ASP A 16 8.45 9.87 -9.95
C ASP A 16 7.86 8.64 -10.68
N PRO A 17 6.74 8.80 -11.43
CA PRO A 17 6.08 7.68 -12.08
C PRO A 17 6.94 6.97 -13.13
N ALA A 18 7.82 7.70 -13.83
CA ALA A 18 8.65 7.11 -14.87
C ALA A 18 9.73 6.21 -14.26
N LYS A 19 10.38 6.67 -13.18
CA LYS A 19 11.34 5.85 -12.42
C LYS A 19 10.64 4.67 -11.73
N THR A 20 9.46 4.92 -11.16
CA THR A 20 8.69 3.86 -10.51
C THR A 20 8.26 2.78 -11.51
N ALA A 21 7.89 3.16 -12.74
CA ALA A 21 7.54 2.20 -13.80
C ALA A 21 8.72 1.30 -14.19
N HIS A 22 9.95 1.82 -14.17
CA HIS A 22 11.14 0.99 -14.38
C HIS A 22 11.27 -0.08 -13.29
N ASP A 23 11.14 0.30 -12.02
CA ASP A 23 11.24 -0.64 -10.90
C ASP A 23 10.08 -1.64 -10.88
N VAL A 24 8.88 -1.23 -11.27
CA VAL A 24 7.73 -2.13 -11.48
C VAL A 24 8.08 -3.18 -12.52
N ARG A 25 8.57 -2.78 -13.71
CA ARG A 25 8.97 -3.73 -14.75
C ARG A 25 10.04 -4.70 -14.28
N VAL A 26 11.10 -4.22 -13.63
CA VAL A 26 12.21 -5.07 -13.18
C VAL A 26 11.76 -6.06 -12.11
N THR A 27 10.95 -5.63 -11.14
CA THR A 27 10.53 -6.48 -10.02
C THR A 27 9.49 -7.51 -10.45
N PHE A 28 8.56 -7.16 -11.33
CA PHE A 28 7.61 -8.12 -11.92
C PHE A 28 8.31 -9.13 -12.85
N ALA A 29 9.28 -8.69 -13.64
CA ALA A 29 10.08 -9.61 -14.48
C ALA A 29 10.83 -10.65 -13.64
N ARG A 30 11.34 -10.27 -12.45
CA ARG A 30 11.96 -11.21 -11.50
C ARG A 30 10.97 -12.23 -10.92
N MET A 31 9.67 -11.94 -11.01
CA MET A 31 8.59 -12.84 -10.61
C MET A 31 7.86 -13.45 -11.81
N ALA A 32 8.56 -13.56 -12.95
CA ALA A 32 8.09 -14.22 -14.17
C ALA A 32 6.82 -13.61 -14.80
N MET A 33 6.63 -12.29 -14.64
CA MET A 33 5.56 -11.54 -15.29
C MET A 33 6.13 -10.63 -16.38
N ASN A 34 5.52 -10.67 -17.56
CA ASN A 34 5.82 -9.74 -18.65
C ASN A 34 5.04 -8.41 -18.51
N ASP A 35 5.24 -7.48 -19.44
CA ASP A 35 4.63 -6.15 -19.39
C ASP A 35 3.09 -6.20 -19.44
N GLU A 36 2.50 -7.05 -20.27
CA GLU A 36 1.05 -7.17 -20.43
C GLU A 36 0.41 -7.73 -19.15
N GLU A 37 1.00 -8.79 -18.61
CA GLU A 37 0.53 -9.41 -17.38
C GLU A 37 0.68 -8.47 -16.18
N THR A 38 1.77 -7.71 -16.13
CA THR A 38 2.02 -6.70 -15.09
C THR A 38 0.95 -5.61 -15.09
N VAL A 39 0.59 -5.10 -16.28
CA VAL A 39 -0.49 -4.12 -16.44
C VAL A 39 -1.83 -4.73 -16.05
N ALA A 40 -2.15 -5.92 -16.56
CA ALA A 40 -3.41 -6.59 -16.29
C ALA A 40 -3.61 -6.88 -14.80
N LEU A 41 -2.58 -7.37 -14.10
CA LEU A 41 -2.63 -7.62 -12.66
C LEU A 41 -2.74 -6.33 -11.86
N THR A 42 -1.95 -5.32 -12.21
CA THR A 42 -1.95 -4.05 -11.46
C THR A 42 -3.29 -3.33 -11.63
N ALA A 43 -3.79 -3.18 -12.85
CA ALA A 43 -5.08 -2.54 -13.10
C ALA A 43 -6.27 -3.37 -12.59
N GLY A 44 -6.25 -4.69 -12.84
CA GLY A 44 -7.28 -5.61 -12.37
C GLY A 44 -7.38 -5.64 -10.85
N GLY A 45 -6.24 -5.72 -10.15
CA GLY A 45 -6.20 -5.68 -8.69
C GLY A 45 -6.67 -4.36 -8.09
N HIS A 46 -6.29 -3.22 -8.67
CA HIS A 46 -6.71 -1.90 -8.17
C HIS A 46 -8.15 -1.51 -8.53
N THR A 47 -8.84 -2.30 -9.36
CA THR A 47 -10.29 -2.13 -9.61
C THR A 47 -11.13 -2.48 -8.38
N VAL A 48 -10.60 -3.29 -7.46
CA VAL A 48 -11.32 -3.76 -6.27
C VAL A 48 -10.72 -3.22 -4.97
N GLY A 49 -11.59 -2.92 -4.01
CA GLY A 49 -11.18 -2.53 -2.66
C GLY A 49 -10.65 -1.10 -2.55
N LYS A 50 -9.77 -0.88 -1.56
CA LYS A 50 -9.17 0.43 -1.23
C LYS A 50 -7.94 0.29 -0.34
N ALA A 51 -7.08 1.30 -0.35
CA ALA A 51 -6.03 1.47 0.66
C ALA A 51 -6.59 2.02 1.99
N HIS A 52 -5.89 1.75 3.09
CA HIS A 52 -6.26 2.18 4.44
C HIS A 52 -5.15 3.04 5.06
N GLY A 53 -5.48 4.29 5.35
CA GLY A 53 -4.57 5.29 5.89
C GLY A 53 -5.32 6.41 6.62
N ASN A 54 -6.35 6.05 7.39
CA ASN A 54 -7.11 7.03 8.18
C ASN A 54 -6.67 7.07 9.66
N GLY A 55 -5.43 7.51 9.89
CA GLY A 55 -4.86 7.60 11.23
C GLY A 55 -3.35 7.72 11.18
N ASN A 56 -2.72 7.78 12.34
CA ASN A 56 -1.27 7.78 12.44
C ASN A 56 -0.73 6.34 12.41
N ALA A 57 0.20 6.05 11.50
CA ALA A 57 0.86 4.75 11.44
C ALA A 57 1.69 4.45 12.70
N ASP A 58 2.19 5.49 13.39
CA ASP A 58 2.96 5.33 14.64
C ASP A 58 2.10 4.83 15.81
N GLU A 59 0.77 4.79 15.66
CA GLU A 59 -0.14 4.23 16.67
C GLU A 59 -0.36 2.73 16.51
N LEU A 60 0.14 2.13 15.43
CA LEU A 60 0.08 0.69 15.24
C LEU A 60 1.06 0.00 16.18
N GLY A 61 0.56 -1.01 16.89
CA GLY A 61 1.40 -1.93 17.65
C GLY A 61 2.29 -2.81 16.76
N PRO A 62 3.07 -3.70 17.38
CA PRO A 62 3.97 -4.60 16.65
C PRO A 62 3.24 -5.52 15.66
N GLU A 63 3.98 -6.03 14.68
CA GLU A 63 3.53 -7.11 13.80
C GLU A 63 3.14 -8.38 14.59
N PRO A 64 2.38 -9.32 14.01
CA PRO A 64 1.85 -10.49 14.72
C PRO A 64 2.87 -11.29 15.54
N GLU A 65 4.07 -11.50 15.00
CA GLU A 65 5.15 -12.24 15.68
C GLU A 65 5.76 -11.48 16.87
N GLY A 66 5.61 -10.15 16.90
CA GLY A 66 6.04 -9.29 18.01
C GLY A 66 4.88 -8.90 18.95
N GLY A 67 3.68 -9.43 18.73
CA GLY A 67 2.46 -9.13 19.49
C GLY A 67 2.46 -9.72 20.90
N ASP A 68 1.55 -9.21 21.75
CA ASP A 68 1.29 -9.81 23.06
C ASP A 68 0.53 -11.14 22.87
N ILE A 69 0.74 -12.12 23.76
CA ILE A 69 -0.01 -13.37 23.75
C ILE A 69 -1.53 -13.14 23.87
N HIS A 70 -1.93 -12.07 24.56
CA HIS A 70 -3.34 -11.67 24.69
C HIS A 70 -3.95 -11.19 23.36
N ASP A 71 -3.11 -10.76 22.41
CA ASP A 71 -3.54 -10.38 21.07
C ASP A 71 -3.80 -11.61 20.17
N GLN A 72 -3.56 -12.83 20.67
CA GLN A 72 -3.95 -14.11 20.05
C GLN A 72 -3.48 -14.27 18.59
N GLY A 73 -2.26 -13.81 18.29
CA GLY A 73 -1.67 -13.88 16.96
C GLY A 73 -2.16 -12.79 15.99
N PHE A 74 -2.97 -11.84 16.44
CA PHE A 74 -3.21 -10.60 15.70
C PHE A 74 -2.06 -9.61 15.92
N GLY A 75 -1.83 -8.72 14.95
CA GLY A 75 -0.80 -7.68 15.00
C GLY A 75 -1.27 -6.39 14.35
N TRP A 76 -0.39 -5.38 14.37
CA TRP A 76 -0.69 -4.02 13.91
C TRP A 76 -1.96 -3.43 14.55
N LEU A 77 -2.21 -3.77 15.81
CA LEU A 77 -3.39 -3.31 16.53
C LEU A 77 -3.21 -1.84 16.95
N ASN A 78 -4.18 -0.98 16.62
CA ASN A 78 -4.26 0.36 17.23
C ASN A 78 -5.05 0.24 18.55
N LYS A 79 -4.35 0.30 19.68
CA LYS A 79 -4.93 0.20 21.03
C LYS A 79 -5.43 1.54 21.59
N LYS A 80 -5.34 2.64 20.82
CA LYS A 80 -5.76 4.00 21.23
C LYS A 80 -7.12 4.42 20.66
N SER A 81 -7.50 3.88 19.51
CA SER A 81 -8.76 4.17 18.81
C SER A 81 -9.51 2.87 18.48
N ARG A 82 -10.61 2.97 17.72
CA ARG A 82 -11.30 1.76 17.24
C ARG A 82 -10.42 0.95 16.29
N GLY A 83 -9.48 1.57 15.58
CA GLY A 83 -8.45 0.90 14.75
C GLY A 83 -8.95 0.10 13.55
N VAL A 84 -10.27 -0.04 13.36
CA VAL A 84 -10.88 -0.85 12.30
C VAL A 84 -11.91 -0.06 11.48
N GLY A 85 -12.32 -0.61 10.33
CA GLY A 85 -13.30 0.01 9.45
C GLY A 85 -12.81 1.37 8.95
N ASN A 86 -13.59 2.42 9.19
CA ASN A 86 -13.26 3.78 8.72
C ASN A 86 -12.00 4.37 9.36
N GLN A 87 -11.51 3.84 10.50
CA GLN A 87 -10.30 4.30 11.19
C GLN A 87 -9.09 3.39 10.95
N SER A 88 -9.18 2.46 9.99
CA SER A 88 -8.10 1.54 9.71
C SER A 88 -6.88 2.24 9.07
N VAL A 89 -5.70 1.75 9.45
CA VAL A 89 -4.40 2.13 8.91
C VAL A 89 -3.65 0.84 8.56
N THR A 90 -3.13 0.75 7.34
CA THR A 90 -2.33 -0.39 6.89
C THR A 90 -1.11 0.09 6.13
N SER A 91 -1.31 0.67 4.93
CA SER A 91 -0.22 1.25 4.13
C SER A 91 0.02 2.73 4.40
N ALA A 92 -0.80 3.35 5.26
CA ALA A 92 -0.88 4.80 5.47
C ALA A 92 -1.24 5.63 4.21
N LEU A 93 -1.55 4.98 3.09
CA LEU A 93 -1.98 5.60 1.84
C LEU A 93 -3.51 5.60 1.69
N ARG A 94 -4.02 6.56 0.91
CA ARG A 94 -5.44 6.68 0.56
C ARG A 94 -5.59 6.79 -0.95
N ALA A 95 -6.24 5.79 -1.55
CA ALA A 95 -6.49 5.73 -3.00
C ALA A 95 -7.87 6.29 -3.42
N HIS A 96 -8.78 6.55 -2.48
CA HIS A 96 -10.13 7.04 -2.76
C HIS A 96 -10.53 8.15 -1.76
N GLY A 97 -10.74 9.37 -2.27
CA GLY A 97 -11.04 10.57 -1.49
C GLY A 97 -9.79 11.29 -0.95
N ARG A 98 -9.86 12.64 -0.90
CA ARG A 98 -8.79 13.62 -0.59
C ARG A 98 -7.63 13.05 0.24
N GLN A 99 -6.47 12.99 -0.40
CA GLN A 99 -5.19 12.75 0.24
C GLN A 99 -4.86 13.94 1.16
N ASN A 100 -4.73 13.69 2.45
CA ASN A 100 -4.28 14.69 3.39
C ASN A 100 -2.74 14.71 3.39
N ARG A 101 -2.15 15.20 2.29
CA ARG A 101 -0.80 15.80 2.11
C ARG A 101 -0.47 15.90 0.59
N PRO A 102 0.25 16.96 0.16
CA PRO A 102 0.43 17.24 -1.27
C PRO A 102 1.43 16.27 -1.89
N ASN A 103 1.15 15.80 -3.11
CA ASN A 103 2.08 15.14 -4.04
C ASN A 103 2.14 13.60 -4.05
N GLY A 104 1.00 12.90 -4.03
CA GLY A 104 0.95 11.50 -4.49
C GLY A 104 -0.12 11.32 -5.54
N ILE A 105 0.22 11.41 -6.82
CA ILE A 105 -0.71 11.10 -7.90
C ILE A 105 -1.04 9.61 -7.80
N THR A 106 -2.23 9.30 -7.27
CA THR A 106 -2.84 7.98 -7.41
C THR A 106 -3.10 7.79 -8.89
N ALA A 107 -2.41 6.83 -9.50
CA ALA A 107 -2.64 6.40 -10.87
C ALA A 107 -4.02 5.71 -10.97
N THR A 108 -5.08 6.51 -10.93
CA THR A 108 -6.39 6.14 -11.49
C THR A 108 -6.25 6.23 -13.01
N LEU A 109 -5.75 5.15 -13.61
CA LEU A 109 -6.04 4.83 -15.01
C LEU A 109 -7.52 4.43 -15.08
N THR A 110 -8.42 5.41 -15.08
CA THR A 110 -9.79 5.19 -15.54
C THR A 110 -9.74 5.21 -17.06
N SER A 111 -9.94 4.04 -17.66
CA SER A 111 -10.31 3.91 -19.06
C SER A 111 -11.64 4.63 -19.29
N SER A 112 -11.59 5.81 -19.91
CA SER A 112 -12.59 6.41 -20.81
C SER A 112 -11.99 7.67 -21.41
#